data_AF-A0A2E5EH14-F1
#
_entry.id   AF-A0A2E5EH14-F1
#
_cell.length_a   1.000
_cell.length_b   1.000
_cell.length_c   1.000
_cell.angle_alpha   90.00
_cell.angle_beta   90.00
_cell.angle_gamma   90.00
#
_symmetry.space_group_name_H-M   'P 1'
#
loop_
_entity.id
_entity.type
_entity.pdbx_description
1 polymer ?
#
loop_
_entity_poly.entity_id
_entity_poly.type
_entity_poly.pdbx_seq_one_letter_code
_entity_poly.pdbx_strand_id
1 'polypeptide(L)'
;MKLHLQILFAATLAFTGCDTGTDKPGHNPANAATDYLGAQAKAKKKGEGAAGILQAESAIKLFAASEGRNPKSLQELIDEGYLKEIPKAPYKMKSEYNPETGKFKYVAE
;
A
#
# COMPACT_ATOMS: atom_id res chain seq x y z
N MET A 1 -10.69 58.81 -8.83
CA MET A 1 -9.96 57.81 -8.02
C MET A 1 -9.07 57.02 -8.96
N LYS A 2 -7.78 56.92 -8.61
CA LYS A 2 -6.64 56.71 -9.50
C LYS A 2 -6.53 55.24 -9.94
N LEU A 3 -6.42 55.06 -11.25
CA LEU A 3 -6.19 53.83 -12.00
C LEU A 3 -4.71 53.37 -11.88
N HIS A 4 -4.46 52.19 -11.30
CA HIS A 4 -3.21 51.41 -11.43
C HIS A 4 -3.63 49.93 -11.30
N LEU A 5 -3.67 49.06 -12.31
CA LEU A 5 -2.70 48.74 -13.37
C LEU A 5 -1.28 48.50 -12.85
N GLN A 6 -1.05 47.30 -12.32
CA GLN A 6 0.26 46.64 -12.30
C GLN A 6 0.06 45.16 -12.62
N ILE A 7 0.32 44.85 -13.89
CA ILE A 7 0.60 43.54 -14.44
C ILE A 7 2.05 43.24 -14.11
N LEU A 8 2.34 42.13 -13.42
CA LEU A 8 3.53 41.30 -13.69
C LEU A 8 3.41 39.97 -12.92
N PHE A 9 2.65 39.04 -13.50
CA PHE A 9 2.72 37.63 -13.13
C PHE A 9 3.99 37.07 -13.80
N ALA A 10 5.15 37.34 -13.20
CA ALA A 10 6.42 36.78 -13.67
C ALA A 10 6.51 35.33 -13.18
N ALA A 11 6.22 34.40 -14.09
CA ALA A 11 6.50 33.00 -13.94
C ALA A 11 8.01 32.79 -13.76
N THR A 12 8.43 32.39 -12.56
CA THR A 12 9.75 31.81 -12.31
C THR A 12 9.56 30.36 -11.88
N LEU A 13 9.54 29.47 -12.87
CA LEU A 13 9.89 28.06 -12.69
C LEU A 13 11.37 28.02 -12.25
N ALA A 14 11.61 27.85 -10.96
CA ALA A 14 12.90 27.40 -10.45
C ALA A 14 12.72 25.96 -9.93
N PHE A 15 12.84 24.99 -10.83
CA PHE A 15 13.05 23.59 -10.46
C PHE A 15 14.52 23.45 -10.06
N THR A 16 14.87 23.97 -8.89
CA THR A 16 16.18 23.71 -8.27
C THR A 16 16.14 22.30 -7.71
N GLY A 17 16.64 21.35 -8.51
CA GLY A 17 17.04 20.05 -8.01
C GLY A 17 18.21 20.21 -7.03
N CYS A 18 18.01 19.76 -5.80
CA CYS A 18 19.07 19.59 -4.82
C CYS A 18 19.36 18.09 -4.72
N ASP A 19 20.50 17.69 -5.29
CA ASP A 19 21.13 16.39 -5.16
C ASP A 19 21.36 16.12 -3.66
N THR A 20 20.68 15.12 -3.11
CA THR A 20 21.01 14.57 -1.79
C THR A 20 21.50 13.15 -2.02
N GLY A 21 22.78 12.93 -1.74
CA GLY A 21 23.48 11.68 -2.00
C GLY A 21 22.80 10.46 -1.39
N THR A 22 22.74 9.39 -2.17
CA THR A 22 22.45 8.04 -1.72
C THR A 22 23.44 7.09 -2.38
N ASP A 23 24.20 6.37 -1.55
CA ASP A 23 25.14 5.33 -1.90
C ASP A 23 24.61 4.39 -2.98
N LYS A 24 25.32 4.28 -4.11
CA LYS A 24 25.03 3.27 -5.14
C LYS A 24 25.65 1.95 -4.69
N PRO A 25 24.87 0.88 -4.42
CA PRO A 25 25.44 -0.46 -4.34
C PRO A 25 26.01 -0.82 -5.71
N GLY A 26 27.24 -1.31 -5.73
CA GLY A 26 28.00 -1.61 -6.95
C GLY A 26 27.19 -2.46 -7.92
N HIS A 27 26.91 -1.89 -9.10
CA HIS A 27 26.29 -2.61 -10.21
C HIS A 27 27.31 -3.55 -10.83
N ASN A 28 27.32 -4.80 -10.39
CA ASN A 28 28.07 -5.86 -11.03
C ASN A 28 27.22 -6.46 -12.17
N PRO A 29 27.59 -6.34 -13.46
CA PRO A 29 26.80 -6.83 -14.58
C PRO A 29 26.58 -8.35 -14.56
N ALA A 30 27.39 -9.10 -13.80
CA ALA A 30 27.18 -10.52 -13.55
C ALA A 30 25.94 -10.82 -12.68
N ASN A 31 25.48 -9.84 -11.88
CA ASN A 31 24.34 -10.00 -10.97
C ASN A 31 23.04 -9.38 -11.52
N ALA A 32 23.07 -8.70 -12.67
CA ALA A 32 21.89 -8.03 -13.21
C ALA A 32 20.69 -8.98 -13.44
N ALA A 33 20.96 -10.22 -13.88
CA ALA A 33 19.92 -11.23 -14.08
C ALA A 33 19.34 -11.74 -12.75
N THR A 34 20.18 -11.99 -11.75
CA THR A 34 19.77 -12.44 -10.41
C THR A 34 19.08 -11.33 -9.62
N ASP A 35 19.51 -10.08 -9.79
CA ASP A 35 18.86 -8.89 -9.22
C ASP A 35 17.50 -8.64 -9.83
N TYR A 36 17.31 -8.85 -11.14
CA TYR A 36 15.99 -8.77 -11.79
C TYR A 36 15.05 -9.88 -11.31
N LEU A 37 15.52 -11.13 -11.24
CA LEU A 37 14.73 -12.25 -10.69
C LEU A 37 14.39 -12.04 -9.21
N GLY A 38 15.36 -11.55 -8.44
CA GLY A 38 15.17 -11.18 -7.04
C GLY A 38 14.20 -10.03 -6.86
N ALA A 39 14.24 -9.01 -7.71
CA ALA A 39 13.31 -7.88 -7.72
C ALA A 39 11.90 -8.32 -8.11
N GLN A 40 11.74 -9.18 -9.12
CA GLN A 40 10.45 -9.74 -9.48
C GLN A 40 9.87 -10.63 -8.37
N ALA A 41 10.69 -11.47 -7.75
CA ALA A 41 10.25 -12.29 -6.62
C ALA A 41 9.85 -11.42 -5.41
N LYS A 42 10.62 -10.37 -5.11
CA LYS A 42 10.28 -9.38 -4.08
C LYS A 42 8.99 -8.63 -4.43
N ALA A 43 8.80 -8.25 -5.70
CA ALA A 43 7.61 -7.57 -6.19
C ALA A 43 6.37 -8.47 -6.12
N LYS A 44 6.48 -9.74 -6.52
CA LYS A 44 5.40 -10.74 -6.37
C LYS A 44 5.05 -10.95 -4.89
N LYS A 45 6.04 -11.17 -4.02
CA LYS A 45 5.81 -11.32 -2.57
C LYS A 45 5.16 -10.09 -1.94
N LYS A 46 5.59 -8.88 -2.34
CA LYS A 46 4.97 -7.63 -1.89
C LYS A 46 3.56 -7.46 -2.45
N GLY A 47 3.33 -7.83 -3.71
CA GLY A 47 2.04 -7.70 -4.40
C GLY A 47 0.99 -8.68 -3.90
N GLU A 48 1.36 -9.94 -3.67
CA GLU A 48 0.43 -10.98 -3.17
C GLU A 48 -0.05 -10.65 -1.75
N GLY A 49 0.86 -10.24 -0.86
CA GLY A 49 0.49 -9.77 0.48
C GLY A 49 -0.31 -8.47 0.44
N ALA A 50 0.08 -7.50 -0.39
CA ALA A 50 -0.64 -6.23 -0.48
C ALA A 50 -2.06 -6.41 -1.05
N ALA A 51 -2.25 -7.27 -2.05
CA ALA A 51 -3.56 -7.56 -2.63
C ALA A 51 -4.50 -8.19 -1.59
N GLY A 52 -4.00 -9.15 -0.80
CA GLY A 52 -4.77 -9.75 0.28
C GLY A 52 -5.17 -8.75 1.36
N ILE A 53 -4.26 -7.85 1.76
CA ILE A 53 -4.57 -6.78 2.72
C ILE A 53 -5.65 -5.85 2.15
N LEU A 54 -5.49 -5.37 0.92
CA LEU A 54 -6.44 -4.47 0.28
C LEU A 54 -7.83 -5.08 0.14
N GLN A 55 -7.90 -6.37 -0.21
CA GLN A 55 -9.16 -7.09 -0.30
C GLN A 55 -9.87 -7.17 1.06
N ALA A 56 -9.14 -7.54 2.12
CA ALA A 56 -9.69 -7.61 3.47
C ALA A 56 -10.12 -6.22 3.97
N GLU A 57 -9.29 -5.18 3.81
CA GLU A 57 -9.62 -3.81 4.20
C GLU A 57 -10.84 -3.26 3.47
N SER A 58 -10.98 -3.57 2.18
CA SER A 58 -12.15 -3.15 1.39
C SER A 58 -13.43 -3.80 1.89
N ALA A 59 -13.39 -5.10 2.22
CA ALA A 59 -14.52 -5.82 2.81
C ALA A 59 -14.88 -5.27 4.20
N ILE A 60 -13.89 -4.99 5.05
CA ILE A 60 -14.10 -4.39 6.38
C ILE A 60 -14.78 -3.02 6.25
N LYS A 61 -14.31 -2.17 5.33
CA LYS A 61 -14.92 -0.85 5.09
C LYS A 61 -16.36 -0.95 4.60
N LEU A 62 -16.63 -1.89 3.71
CA LEU A 62 -17.98 -2.10 3.17
C LEU A 62 -18.95 -2.62 4.26
N PHE A 63 -18.50 -3.57 5.08
CA PHE A 63 -19.24 -4.05 6.24
C PHE A 63 -19.50 -2.91 7.23
N ALA A 64 -18.47 -2.12 7.57
CA ALA A 64 -18.60 -1.02 8.51
C ALA A 64 -19.54 0.09 8.00
N ALA A 65 -19.54 0.35 6.70
CA ALA A 65 -20.47 1.29 6.08
C ALA A 65 -21.93 0.79 6.09
N SER A 66 -22.14 -0.53 6.06
CA SER A 66 -23.47 -1.14 6.01
C SER A 66 -24.05 -1.40 7.40
N GLU A 67 -23.23 -1.92 8.32
CA GLU A 67 -23.61 -2.35 9.68
C GLU A 67 -23.34 -1.26 10.73
N GLY A 68 -22.65 -0.17 10.37
CA GLY A 68 -22.29 0.91 11.30
C GLY A 68 -21.24 0.52 12.35
N ARG A 69 -20.60 -0.64 12.21
CA ARG A 69 -19.57 -1.16 13.13
C ARG A 69 -18.54 -2.00 12.38
N ASN A 70 -17.35 -2.15 12.95
CA ASN A 70 -16.38 -3.10 12.42
C ASN A 70 -16.86 -4.56 12.62
N PRO A 71 -16.43 -5.50 11.75
CA PRO A 71 -16.70 -6.91 11.95
C PRO A 71 -15.92 -7.41 13.17
N LYS A 72 -16.49 -8.32 13.93
CA LYS A 72 -15.86 -8.97 15.10
C LYS A 72 -14.75 -9.92 14.68
N SER A 73 -14.85 -10.47 13.47
CA SER A 73 -13.86 -11.37 12.89
C SER A 73 -13.88 -11.32 11.37
N LEU A 74 -12.81 -11.82 10.73
CA LEU A 74 -12.82 -12.01 9.28
C LEU A 74 -13.82 -13.07 8.83
N GLN A 75 -14.19 -13.99 9.71
CA GLN A 75 -15.19 -15.02 9.42
C GLN A 75 -16.58 -14.40 9.23
N GLU A 76 -16.92 -13.39 10.03
CA GLU A 76 -18.18 -12.65 9.88
C GLU A 76 -18.30 -11.99 8.51
N LEU A 77 -17.19 -11.50 7.94
CA LEU A 77 -17.19 -10.98 6.57
C LEU A 77 -17.49 -12.06 5.53
N ILE A 78 -17.14 -13.32 5.79
CA ILE A 78 -17.47 -14.45 4.92
C ILE A 78 -18.93 -14.82 5.07
N ASP A 79 -19.38 -14.97 6.30
CA ASP A 79 -20.74 -15.40 6.62
C ASP A 79 -21.77 -14.41 6.07
N GLU A 80 -21.45 -13.11 6.11
CA GLU A 80 -22.27 -12.01 5.57
C GLU A 80 -22.01 -11.72 4.08
N GLY A 81 -21.07 -12.44 3.45
CA GLY A 81 -20.81 -12.36 2.01
C GLY A 81 -19.99 -11.16 1.54
N TYR A 82 -19.43 -10.35 2.43
CA TYR A 82 -18.52 -9.25 2.11
C TYR A 82 -17.12 -9.74 1.66
N LEU A 83 -16.74 -10.95 2.05
CA LEU A 83 -15.47 -11.57 1.72
C LEU A 83 -15.69 -13.01 1.28
N LYS A 84 -15.13 -13.43 0.13
CA LYS A 84 -15.34 -14.81 -0.36
C LYS A 84 -14.55 -15.84 0.44
N GLU A 85 -13.33 -15.48 0.84
CA GLU A 85 -12.42 -16.31 1.62
C GLU A 85 -11.37 -15.42 2.29
N ILE A 86 -10.76 -15.90 3.38
CA ILE A 86 -9.66 -15.17 4.03
C ILE A 86 -8.43 -15.20 3.11
N PRO A 87 -7.87 -14.02 2.73
CA PRO A 87 -6.73 -13.97 1.82
C PRO A 87 -5.52 -14.71 2.38
N LYS A 88 -4.99 -15.65 1.60
CA LYS A 88 -3.89 -16.53 2.01
C LYS A 88 -2.65 -15.72 2.36
N ALA A 89 -2.10 -15.99 3.55
CA ALA A 89 -0.89 -15.32 4.01
C ALA A 89 0.34 -15.71 3.16
N PRO A 90 1.25 -14.75 2.87
CA PRO A 90 2.53 -15.04 2.24
C PRO A 90 3.40 -16.00 3.08
N TYR A 91 4.46 -16.54 2.48
CA TYR A 91 5.33 -17.54 3.14
C TYR A 91 5.84 -17.10 4.52
N LYS A 92 5.62 -17.95 5.55
CA LYS A 92 5.94 -17.70 6.97
C LYS A 92 5.26 -16.45 7.56
N MET A 93 4.07 -16.12 7.10
CA MET A 93 3.23 -15.08 7.70
C MET A 93 1.91 -15.67 8.19
N LYS A 94 1.35 -15.05 9.24
CA LYS A 94 0.01 -15.30 9.77
C LYS A 94 -0.87 -14.08 9.54
N SER A 95 -2.15 -14.31 9.29
CA SER A 95 -3.17 -13.25 9.22
C SER A 95 -3.59 -12.84 10.62
N GLU A 96 -3.51 -11.56 10.93
CA GLU A 96 -3.99 -10.98 12.19
C GLU A 96 -5.02 -9.89 11.89
N TYR A 97 -6.15 -9.94 12.60
CA TYR A 97 -7.22 -8.96 12.51
C TYR A 97 -7.54 -8.41 13.89
N ASN A 98 -7.69 -7.08 13.99
CA ASN A 98 -8.09 -6.41 15.21
C ASN A 98 -9.50 -5.81 15.03
N PRO A 99 -10.52 -6.29 15.77
CA PRO A 99 -11.91 -5.84 15.63
C PRO A 99 -12.17 -4.43 16.18
N GLU A 100 -11.40 -3.99 17.18
CA GLU A 100 -11.55 -2.64 17.75
C GLU A 100 -11.13 -1.57 16.74
N THR A 101 -10.06 -1.83 16.00
CA THR A 101 -9.49 -0.90 15.02
C THR A 101 -9.94 -1.16 13.59
N GLY A 102 -10.52 -2.33 13.29
CA GLY A 102 -10.89 -2.73 11.93
C GLY A 102 -9.67 -2.95 11.02
N LYS A 103 -8.49 -3.26 11.58
CA LYS A 103 -7.26 -3.41 10.80
C LYS A 103 -6.90 -4.86 10.57
N PHE A 104 -6.54 -5.17 9.33
CA PHE A 104 -6.00 -6.47 8.91
C PHE A 104 -4.52 -6.33 8.55
N LYS A 105 -3.69 -7.26 8.99
CA LYS A 105 -2.26 -7.30 8.67
C LYS A 105 -1.75 -8.73 8.58
N TYR A 106 -0.63 -8.90 7.88
CA TYR A 106 0.18 -10.10 7.96
C TYR A 106 1.32 -9.89 8.95
N VAL A 107 1.47 -10.80 9.90
CA VAL A 107 2.57 -10.82 10.87
C VAL A 107 3.48 -12.00 10.58
N ALA A 108 4.79 -11.85 10.78
CA ALA A 108 5.71 -12.99 10.66
C ALA A 108 5.35 -14.05 11.71
N GLU A 109 5.37 -15.33 11.30
CA GLU A 109 5.12 -16.47 12.19
C GLU A 109 6.19 -16.63 13.27
#